data_AF-A0A928GJG7-F1
#
_entry.id   AF-A0A928GJG7-F1
#
_cell.length_a   1.000
_cell.length_b   1.000
_cell.length_c   1.000
_cell.angle_alpha   90.00
_cell.angle_beta   90.00
_cell.angle_gamma   90.00
#
_symmetry.space_group_name_H-M   'P 1'
#
loop_
_entity.id
_entity.type
_entity.pdbx_description
1 polymer ?
#
loop_
_entity_poly.entity_id
_entity_poly.type
_entity_poly.pdbx_seq_one_letter_code
_entity_poly.pdbx_strand_id
1 'polypeptide(L)'
;MIRDIVFDFGGVLTTIDTERALQKFRDLGIEKPEQYINSYCQKGPFFEVENGDIDADEFCRRISAIAGRGITFEEAKEAWLGFLVEIHTHLLEYLQTLRGRYRLSVLSNTNPFIQSWALTSDFTQNRKSLSDYFDNLFFSYRMHCSKPSEEIYRKMLEQGKMKAEETLFVDDGAKNIEAAARVGIQTLLVTNGEDWRQALEERLGHE
;
A
#
# COMPACT_ATOMS: atom_id res chain seq x y z
N MET A 1 13.34 16.89 14.49
CA MET A 1 12.92 17.51 13.21
C MET A 1 12.71 16.37 12.23
N ILE A 2 11.60 16.36 11.49
CA ILE A 2 11.31 15.31 10.50
C ILE A 2 12.26 15.46 9.31
N ARG A 3 12.80 14.34 8.82
CA ARG A 3 13.62 14.24 7.62
C ARG A 3 13.02 13.30 6.58
N ASP A 4 12.35 12.26 7.04
CA ASP A 4 11.75 11.23 6.20
C ASP A 4 10.23 11.23 6.40
N ILE A 5 9.47 11.23 5.30
CA ILE A 5 8.02 11.04 5.33
C ILE A 5 7.69 9.79 4.55
N VAL A 6 7.02 8.86 5.22
CA VAL A 6 6.62 7.56 4.68
C VAL A 6 5.10 7.55 4.56
N PHE A 7 4.58 7.21 3.39
CA PHE A 7 3.15 7.14 3.13
C PHE A 7 2.73 5.69 2.91
N ASP A 8 1.53 5.31 3.35
CA ASP A 8 0.84 4.19 2.72
C ASP A 8 0.41 4.56 1.29
N PHE A 9 0.03 3.55 0.52
CA PHE A 9 -0.48 3.68 -0.83
C PHE A 9 -2.02 3.68 -0.84
N GLY A 10 -2.63 2.53 -0.50
CA GLY A 10 -4.08 2.41 -0.33
C GLY A 10 -4.55 3.25 0.85
N GLY A 11 -5.72 3.87 0.76
CA GLY A 11 -6.28 4.71 1.81
C GLY A 11 -5.68 6.12 1.89
N VAL A 12 -4.39 6.28 1.54
CA VAL A 12 -3.65 7.55 1.68
C VAL A 12 -3.46 8.28 0.36
N LEU A 13 -2.97 7.59 -0.69
CA LEU A 13 -2.72 8.17 -2.02
C LEU A 13 -3.80 7.77 -3.02
N THR A 14 -4.50 6.67 -2.74
CA THR A 14 -5.62 6.17 -3.52
C THR A 14 -6.79 5.84 -2.60
N THR A 15 -8.00 6.19 -3.01
CA THR A 15 -9.20 5.71 -2.32
C THR A 15 -9.36 4.21 -2.56
N ILE A 16 -9.53 3.45 -1.48
CA ILE A 16 -9.78 2.01 -1.54
C ILE A 16 -11.25 1.65 -1.31
N ASP A 17 -11.74 0.63 -2.01
CA ASP A 17 -13.06 0.03 -1.83
C ASP A 17 -12.95 -1.50 -1.79
N THR A 18 -13.07 -2.04 -0.58
CA THR A 18 -13.00 -3.49 -0.36
C THR A 18 -14.20 -4.21 -0.96
N GLU A 19 -15.39 -3.64 -0.96
CA GLU A 19 -16.59 -4.30 -1.47
C GLU A 19 -16.53 -4.46 -2.99
N ARG A 20 -16.01 -3.43 -3.69
CA ARG A 20 -15.73 -3.51 -5.12
C ARG A 20 -14.74 -4.63 -5.44
N ALA A 21 -13.66 -4.76 -4.67
CA ALA A 21 -12.70 -5.84 -4.85
C ALA A 21 -13.33 -7.22 -4.59
N LEU A 22 -14.10 -7.36 -3.51
CA LEU A 22 -14.83 -8.59 -3.18
C LEU A 22 -15.76 -8.98 -4.35
N GLN A 23 -16.48 -8.04 -4.93
CA GLN A 23 -17.34 -8.32 -6.08
C GLN A 23 -16.54 -8.80 -7.29
N LYS A 24 -15.40 -8.18 -7.61
CA LYS A 24 -14.54 -8.63 -8.70
C LYS A 24 -14.02 -10.06 -8.49
N PHE A 25 -13.64 -10.42 -7.26
CA PHE A 25 -13.24 -11.79 -6.96
C PHE A 25 -14.40 -12.78 -7.01
N ARG A 26 -15.63 -12.36 -6.65
CA ARG A 26 -16.85 -13.17 -6.87
C ARG A 26 -17.08 -13.43 -8.35
N ASP A 27 -16.92 -12.42 -9.20
CA ASP A 27 -17.08 -12.54 -10.65
C ASP A 27 -16.05 -13.53 -11.26
N LEU A 28 -14.90 -13.74 -10.61
CA LEU A 28 -13.92 -14.75 -11.02
C LEU A 28 -14.29 -16.19 -10.61
N GLY A 29 -15.31 -16.36 -9.76
CA GLY A 29 -15.77 -17.66 -9.26
C GLY A 29 -15.34 -17.96 -7.81
N ILE A 30 -14.73 -17.01 -7.10
CA ILE A 30 -14.45 -17.16 -5.68
C ILE A 30 -15.74 -16.84 -4.93
N GLU A 31 -16.52 -17.85 -4.52
CA GLU A 31 -17.87 -17.63 -3.96
C GLU A 31 -17.90 -16.79 -2.68
N LYS A 32 -16.88 -16.94 -1.83
CA LYS A 32 -16.80 -16.31 -0.49
C LYS A 32 -15.46 -15.59 -0.28
N PRO A 33 -15.14 -14.56 -1.08
CA PRO A 33 -13.84 -13.90 -0.99
C PRO A 33 -13.64 -13.20 0.35
N GLU A 34 -14.72 -12.87 1.08
CA GLU A 34 -14.68 -12.28 2.43
C GLU A 34 -14.03 -13.18 3.49
N GLN A 35 -13.89 -14.48 3.21
CA GLN A 35 -13.14 -15.40 4.07
C GLN A 35 -11.63 -15.13 4.02
N TYR A 36 -11.16 -14.59 2.90
CA TYR A 36 -9.76 -14.28 2.65
C TYR A 36 -9.50 -12.78 2.75
N ILE A 37 -10.41 -11.95 2.25
CA ILE A 37 -10.29 -10.51 2.16
C ILE A 37 -11.19 -9.87 3.22
N ASN A 38 -10.61 -9.11 4.15
CA ASN A 38 -11.39 -8.23 5.01
C ASN A 38 -10.64 -6.91 5.26
N SER A 39 -11.35 -5.93 5.80
CA SER A 39 -10.85 -4.57 6.06
C SER A 39 -9.64 -4.49 7.01
N TYR A 40 -9.30 -5.58 7.71
CA TYR A 40 -8.24 -5.60 8.71
C TYR A 40 -7.04 -6.47 8.34
N CYS A 41 -7.25 -7.55 7.59
CA CYS A 41 -6.18 -8.42 7.11
C CYS A 41 -6.65 -9.35 5.99
N GLN A 42 -5.75 -9.61 5.04
CA GLN A 42 -5.88 -10.75 4.15
C GLN A 42 -5.62 -12.07 4.90
N LYS A 43 -6.06 -13.19 4.32
CA LYS A 43 -5.80 -14.55 4.81
C LYS A 43 -5.56 -15.52 3.66
N GLY A 44 -4.94 -16.66 3.97
CA GLY A 44 -4.64 -17.71 3.00
C GLY A 44 -3.84 -17.16 1.82
N PRO A 45 -4.16 -17.55 0.56
CA PRO A 45 -3.35 -17.16 -0.59
C PRO A 45 -3.25 -15.63 -0.78
N PHE A 46 -4.26 -14.86 -0.36
CA PHE A 46 -4.26 -13.40 -0.45
C PHE A 46 -3.24 -12.76 0.49
N PHE A 47 -3.14 -13.27 1.72
CA PHE A 47 -2.10 -12.82 2.64
C PHE A 47 -0.73 -13.31 2.19
N GLU A 48 -0.62 -14.57 1.80
CA GLU A 48 0.65 -15.18 1.44
C GLU A 48 1.28 -14.46 0.22
N VAL A 49 0.49 -14.01 -0.77
CA VAL A 49 1.03 -13.24 -1.91
C VAL A 49 1.39 -11.80 -1.53
N GLU A 50 0.65 -11.15 -0.62
CA GLU A 50 0.99 -9.82 -0.12
C GLU A 50 2.21 -9.87 0.81
N ASN A 51 2.37 -10.94 1.57
CA ASN A 51 3.52 -11.16 2.44
C ASN A 51 4.74 -11.65 1.65
N GLY A 52 4.57 -12.11 0.41
CA GLY A 52 5.67 -12.64 -0.42
C GLY A 52 6.05 -14.08 -0.09
N ASP A 53 5.19 -14.82 0.60
CA ASP A 53 5.37 -16.25 0.89
C ASP A 53 5.12 -17.11 -0.37
N ILE A 54 4.29 -16.60 -1.28
CA ILE A 54 4.04 -17.18 -2.61
C ILE A 54 4.18 -16.10 -3.69
N ASP A 55 4.53 -16.52 -4.90
CA ASP A 55 4.57 -15.62 -6.06
C ASP A 55 3.20 -15.51 -6.76
N ALA A 56 3.15 -14.72 -7.84
CA ALA A 56 1.93 -14.46 -8.58
C ALA A 56 1.39 -15.72 -9.29
N ASP A 57 2.27 -16.61 -9.76
CA ASP A 57 1.88 -17.83 -10.47
C ASP A 57 1.24 -18.82 -9.50
N GLU A 58 1.85 -18.98 -8.32
CA GLU A 58 1.31 -19.79 -7.24
C GLU A 58 -0.01 -19.24 -6.71
N PHE A 59 -0.12 -17.91 -6.57
CA PHE A 59 -1.39 -17.26 -6.25
C PHE A 59 -2.46 -17.61 -7.28
N CYS A 60 -2.19 -17.40 -8.59
CA CYS A 60 -3.11 -17.72 -9.68
C CYS A 60 -3.54 -19.20 -9.65
N ARG A 61 -2.60 -20.11 -9.42
CA ARG A 61 -2.89 -21.55 -9.29
C ARG A 61 -3.85 -21.85 -8.13
N ARG A 62 -3.63 -21.22 -6.97
CA ARG A 62 -4.46 -21.44 -5.78
C ARG A 62 -5.86 -20.86 -5.92
N ILE A 63 -5.98 -19.64 -6.43
CA ILE A 63 -7.30 -19.06 -6.67
C ILE A 63 -8.04 -19.79 -7.80
N SER A 64 -7.33 -20.33 -8.79
CA SER A 64 -7.92 -21.19 -9.82
C SER A 64 -8.56 -22.45 -9.22
N ALA A 65 -7.86 -23.09 -8.28
CA ALA A 65 -8.39 -24.25 -7.58
C ALA A 65 -9.62 -23.89 -6.72
N ILE A 66 -9.62 -22.72 -6.08
CA ILE A 66 -10.77 -22.22 -5.31
C ILE A 66 -11.97 -21.91 -6.22
N ALA A 67 -11.73 -21.28 -7.37
CA ALA A 67 -12.78 -20.88 -8.31
C ALA A 67 -13.30 -22.03 -9.20
N GLY A 68 -12.65 -23.19 -9.19
CA GLY A 68 -13.01 -24.33 -10.04
C GLY A 68 -12.72 -24.11 -11.54
N ARG A 69 -11.90 -23.11 -11.89
CA ARG A 69 -11.49 -22.81 -13.27
C ARG A 69 -10.10 -22.18 -13.30
N GLY A 70 -9.42 -22.22 -14.45
CA GLY A 70 -8.18 -21.47 -14.64
C GLY A 70 -8.44 -19.97 -14.54
N ILE A 71 -7.65 -19.28 -13.70
CA ILE A 71 -7.59 -17.83 -13.58
C ILE A 71 -6.20 -17.37 -14.03
N THR A 72 -6.18 -16.44 -14.98
CA THR A 72 -4.97 -15.85 -15.53
C THR A 72 -4.44 -14.70 -14.65
N PHE A 73 -3.18 -14.32 -14.88
CA PHE A 73 -2.58 -13.16 -14.22
C PHE A 73 -3.38 -11.88 -14.45
N GLU A 74 -3.83 -11.62 -15.69
CA GLU A 74 -4.58 -10.39 -16.01
C GLU A 74 -5.96 -10.38 -15.35
N GLU A 75 -6.67 -11.51 -15.30
CA GLU A 75 -7.95 -11.60 -14.56
C GLU A 75 -7.75 -11.34 -13.06
N ALA A 76 -6.72 -11.95 -12.46
CA ALA A 76 -6.39 -11.72 -11.05
C ALA A 76 -6.01 -10.25 -10.81
N LYS A 77 -5.24 -9.64 -11.71
CA LYS A 77 -4.87 -8.23 -11.67
C LYS A 77 -6.07 -7.31 -11.77
N GLU A 78 -7.00 -7.57 -12.68
CA GLU A 78 -8.24 -6.78 -12.79
C GLU A 78 -9.06 -6.86 -11.49
N ALA A 79 -9.08 -8.02 -10.83
CA ALA A 79 -9.75 -8.17 -9.55
C ALA A 79 -9.04 -7.42 -8.41
N TRP A 80 -7.71 -7.51 -8.34
CA TRP A 80 -6.90 -6.72 -7.39
C TRP A 80 -7.06 -5.22 -7.62
N LEU A 81 -7.03 -4.74 -8.87
CA LEU A 81 -7.28 -3.33 -9.20
C LEU A 81 -8.70 -2.89 -8.82
N GLY A 82 -9.63 -3.82 -8.57
CA GLY A 82 -10.93 -3.54 -7.97
C GLY A 82 -10.87 -2.86 -6.60
N PHE A 83 -9.76 -3.01 -5.86
CA PHE A 83 -9.53 -2.26 -4.63
C PHE A 83 -9.38 -0.76 -4.88
N LEU A 84 -8.82 -0.35 -6.02
CA LEU A 84 -8.43 1.03 -6.27
C LEU A 84 -9.57 1.77 -6.98
N VAL A 85 -10.18 2.72 -6.28
CA VAL A 85 -11.28 3.53 -6.82
C VAL A 85 -10.76 4.74 -7.57
N GLU A 86 -9.93 5.52 -6.90
CA GLU A 86 -9.44 6.80 -7.38
C GLU A 86 -8.00 7.01 -6.94
N ILE A 87 -7.18 7.55 -7.84
CA ILE A 87 -5.83 8.04 -7.52
C ILE A 87 -5.92 9.54 -7.31
N HIS A 88 -5.50 10.01 -6.15
CA HIS A 88 -5.59 11.42 -5.84
C HIS A 88 -4.42 12.19 -6.46
N THR A 89 -4.56 12.56 -7.73
CA THR A 89 -3.51 13.28 -8.48
C THR A 89 -3.04 14.54 -7.75
N HIS A 90 -3.95 15.26 -7.08
CA HIS A 90 -3.62 16.45 -6.30
C HIS A 90 -2.70 16.16 -5.10
N LEU A 91 -2.81 14.98 -4.47
CA LEU A 91 -1.90 14.54 -3.42
C LEU A 91 -0.54 14.16 -4.00
N LEU A 92 -0.52 13.44 -5.13
CA LEU A 92 0.73 13.09 -5.84
C LEU A 92 1.50 14.33 -6.30
N GLU A 93 0.81 15.36 -6.79
CA GLU A 93 1.40 16.65 -7.13
C GLU A 93 1.95 17.37 -5.89
N TYR A 94 1.20 17.33 -4.78
CA TYR A 94 1.66 17.92 -3.52
C TYR A 94 2.94 17.25 -2.98
N LEU A 95 3.10 15.93 -3.13
CA LEU A 95 4.35 15.24 -2.77
C LEU A 95 5.57 15.88 -3.45
N GLN A 96 5.44 16.37 -4.68
CA GLN A 96 6.55 17.02 -5.39
C GLN A 96 7.01 18.31 -4.68
N THR A 97 6.13 18.99 -3.95
CA THR A 97 6.47 20.22 -3.19
C THR A 97 7.19 19.91 -1.87
N LEU A 98 7.11 18.67 -1.39
CA LEU A 98 7.84 18.19 -0.23
C LEU A 98 9.26 17.74 -0.58
N ARG A 99 9.50 17.35 -1.84
CA ARG A 99 10.83 16.94 -2.31
C ARG A 99 11.84 18.08 -2.17
N GLY A 100 13.06 17.73 -1.78
CA GLY A 100 14.13 18.68 -1.50
C GLY A 100 14.16 19.14 -0.04
N ARG A 101 13.03 19.10 0.68
CA ARG A 101 12.97 19.29 2.14
C ARG A 101 12.96 17.95 2.88
N TYR A 102 12.21 16.99 2.35
CA TYR A 102 12.06 15.66 2.94
C TYR A 102 12.46 14.58 1.94
N ARG A 103 12.91 13.45 2.47
CA ARG A 103 12.98 12.19 1.74
C ARG A 103 11.61 11.52 1.80
N LEU A 104 11.07 11.15 0.65
CA LEU A 104 9.74 10.56 0.55
C LEU A 104 9.85 9.07 0.28
N SER A 105 9.12 8.27 1.04
CA SER A 105 9.02 6.83 0.79
C SER A 105 7.58 6.36 0.80
N VAL A 106 7.30 5.23 0.16
CA VAL A 106 6.03 4.51 0.33
C VAL A 106 6.29 3.21 1.08
N LEU A 107 5.43 2.87 2.04
CA LEU A 107 5.40 1.59 2.75
C LEU A 107 3.99 0.98 2.64
N SER A 108 3.85 -0.03 1.78
CA SER A 108 2.54 -0.58 1.45
C SER A 108 2.49 -2.10 1.59
N ASN A 109 1.42 -2.58 2.23
CA ASN A 109 0.97 -3.96 2.06
C ASN A 109 0.36 -4.06 0.66
N THR A 110 1.06 -4.76 -0.23
CA THR A 110 0.70 -4.82 -1.65
C THR A 110 1.21 -6.13 -2.23
N ASN A 111 0.92 -6.36 -3.51
CA ASN A 111 1.23 -7.61 -4.20
C ASN A 111 1.76 -7.33 -5.62
N PRO A 112 2.31 -8.35 -6.31
CA PRO A 112 2.82 -8.21 -7.67
C PRO A 112 1.79 -7.68 -8.68
N PHE A 113 0.49 -7.96 -8.49
CA PHE A 113 -0.55 -7.55 -9.43
C PHE A 113 -0.77 -6.03 -9.40
N ILE A 114 -0.96 -5.43 -8.22
CA ILE A 114 -1.08 -3.97 -8.09
C ILE A 114 0.19 -3.28 -8.60
N GLN A 115 1.37 -3.79 -8.23
CA GLN A 115 2.64 -3.17 -8.62
C GLN A 115 2.95 -3.32 -10.11
N SER A 116 2.44 -4.36 -10.78
CA SER A 116 2.55 -4.50 -12.25
C SER A 116 1.86 -3.36 -13.01
N TRP A 117 0.93 -2.65 -12.36
CA TRP A 117 0.30 -1.45 -12.89
C TRP A 117 0.94 -0.18 -12.31
N ALA A 118 1.08 -0.09 -10.98
CA ALA A 118 1.54 1.12 -10.29
C ALA A 118 2.98 1.55 -10.67
N LEU A 119 3.82 0.61 -11.09
CA LEU A 119 5.21 0.89 -11.52
C LEU A 119 5.35 1.16 -13.02
N THR A 120 4.24 1.34 -13.74
CA THR A 120 4.24 1.64 -15.17
C THR A 120 3.79 3.07 -15.43
N SER A 121 3.92 3.54 -16.67
CA SER A 121 3.38 4.84 -17.08
C SER A 121 1.85 4.90 -17.03
N ASP A 122 1.16 3.78 -16.83
CA ASP A 122 -0.31 3.75 -16.79
C ASP A 122 -0.86 4.04 -15.39
N PHE A 123 0.02 4.25 -14.41
CA PHE A 123 -0.35 4.62 -13.05
C PHE A 123 -1.04 5.98 -12.99
N THR A 124 -0.59 6.97 -13.78
CA THR A 124 -1.19 8.32 -13.79
C THR A 124 -1.47 8.81 -15.20
N GLN A 125 -2.42 9.74 -15.34
CA GLN A 125 -2.73 10.38 -16.62
C GLN A 125 -1.53 11.12 -17.22
N ASN A 126 -0.62 11.62 -16.37
CA ASN A 126 0.61 12.31 -16.77
C ASN A 126 1.76 11.34 -17.12
N ARG A 127 1.47 10.05 -17.31
CA ARG A 127 2.43 9.00 -17.70
C ARG A 127 3.56 8.76 -16.70
N LYS A 128 3.37 9.16 -15.44
CA LYS A 128 4.29 8.89 -14.33
C LYS A 128 3.91 7.62 -13.59
N SER A 129 4.92 6.84 -13.26
CA SER A 129 4.88 5.68 -12.37
C SER A 129 4.92 6.11 -10.91
N LEU A 130 4.58 5.20 -9.99
CA LEU A 130 4.71 5.44 -8.55
C LEU A 130 6.16 5.79 -8.15
N SER A 131 7.16 5.19 -8.80
CA SER A 131 8.58 5.49 -8.58
C SER A 131 8.98 6.93 -8.85
N ASP A 132 8.23 7.66 -9.69
CA ASP A 132 8.55 9.06 -10.00
C ASP A 132 8.26 10.02 -8.83
N TYR A 133 7.51 9.55 -7.82
CA TYR A 133 7.07 10.36 -6.68
C TYR A 133 7.88 10.13 -5.40
N PHE A 134 8.62 9.02 -5.31
CA PHE A 134 9.27 8.56 -4.07
C PHE A 134 10.76 8.29 -4.27
N ASP A 135 11.53 8.48 -3.21
CA ASP A 135 12.95 8.13 -3.16
C ASP A 135 13.16 6.64 -2.81
N ASN A 136 12.24 6.04 -2.04
CA ASN A 136 12.27 4.62 -1.69
C ASN A 136 10.87 3.98 -1.79
N LEU A 137 10.83 2.72 -2.23
CA LEU A 137 9.62 1.93 -2.34
C LEU A 137 9.74 0.67 -1.48
N PHE A 138 8.95 0.59 -0.42
CA PHE A 138 8.91 -0.54 0.51
C PHE A 138 7.60 -1.29 0.33
N PHE A 139 7.68 -2.48 -0.29
CA PHE A 139 6.52 -3.32 -0.57
C PHE A 139 6.61 -4.61 0.22
N SER A 140 5.53 -4.95 0.93
CA SER A 140 5.46 -6.12 1.81
C SER A 140 5.96 -7.41 1.14
N TYR A 141 5.49 -7.70 -0.08
CA TYR A 141 5.83 -8.94 -0.80
C TYR A 141 7.30 -9.03 -1.21
N ARG A 142 8.00 -7.89 -1.32
CA ARG A 142 9.45 -7.86 -1.58
C ARG A 142 10.27 -7.94 -0.31
N MET A 143 9.69 -7.54 0.82
CA MET A 143 10.34 -7.52 2.14
C MET A 143 10.10 -8.79 2.95
N HIS A 144 9.21 -9.66 2.47
CA HIS A 144 8.76 -10.87 3.16
C HIS A 144 8.16 -10.59 4.54
N CYS A 145 7.46 -9.46 4.68
CA CYS A 145 6.81 -9.04 5.91
C CYS A 145 5.78 -7.93 5.64
N SER A 146 4.68 -7.93 6.40
CA SER A 146 3.55 -7.00 6.22
C SER A 146 3.27 -6.16 7.47
N LYS A 147 2.73 -4.96 7.29
CA LYS A 147 2.09 -4.18 8.37
C LYS A 147 0.92 -4.99 8.95
N PRO A 148 0.65 -4.94 10.27
CA PRO A 148 1.26 -4.08 11.28
C PRO A 148 2.44 -4.74 12.03
N SER A 149 3.14 -5.72 11.44
CA SER A 149 4.31 -6.32 12.11
C SER A 149 5.39 -5.27 12.37
N GLU A 150 5.92 -5.17 13.59
CA GLU A 150 7.03 -4.26 13.89
C GLU A 150 8.25 -4.49 13.00
N GLU A 151 8.41 -5.73 12.51
CA GLU A 151 9.50 -6.13 11.62
C GLU A 151 9.54 -5.31 10.34
N ILE A 152 8.39 -5.00 9.72
CA ILE A 152 8.37 -4.27 8.44
C ILE A 152 8.92 -2.85 8.62
N TYR A 153 8.58 -2.20 9.73
CA TYR A 153 9.06 -0.85 10.03
C TYR A 153 10.55 -0.85 10.36
N ARG A 154 11.04 -1.85 11.10
CA ARG A 154 12.48 -1.98 11.41
C ARG A 154 13.29 -2.22 10.13
N LYS A 155 12.84 -3.13 9.25
CA LYS A 155 13.44 -3.37 7.92
C LYS A 155 13.42 -2.11 7.05
N MET A 156 12.30 -1.38 7.04
CA MET A 156 12.16 -0.12 6.31
C MET A 156 13.18 0.93 6.78
N LEU A 157 13.29 1.14 8.10
CA LEU A 157 14.25 2.07 8.70
C LEU A 157 15.70 1.68 8.35
N GLU A 158 16.05 0.40 8.45
CA GLU A 158 17.38 -0.11 8.12
C GLU A 158 17.71 0.08 6.63
N GLN A 159 16.86 -0.40 5.73
CA GLN A 159 17.07 -0.31 4.28
C GLN A 159 17.09 1.14 3.79
N GLY A 160 16.20 1.98 4.33
CA GLY A 160 16.15 3.40 4.02
C GLY A 160 17.21 4.23 4.73
N LYS A 161 18.00 3.64 5.64
CA LYS A 161 18.95 4.39 6.50
C LYS A 161 18.28 5.58 7.19
N MET A 162 17.07 5.34 7.71
CA MET A 162 16.22 6.33 8.36
C MET A 162 16.30 6.17 9.88
N LYS A 163 16.09 7.26 10.61
CA LYS A 163 15.95 7.22 12.08
C LYS A 163 14.48 7.32 12.43
N ALA A 164 14.03 6.47 13.35
CA ALA A 164 12.63 6.41 13.75
C ALA A 164 12.12 7.79 14.23
N GLU A 165 12.91 8.47 15.08
CA GLU A 165 12.56 9.76 15.66
C GLU A 165 12.54 10.93 14.65
N GLU A 166 13.17 10.75 13.47
CA GLU A 166 13.17 11.70 12.36
C GLU A 166 12.19 11.30 11.24
N THR A 167 11.43 10.22 11.42
CA THR A 167 10.50 9.68 10.42
C THR A 167 9.05 9.95 10.82
N LEU A 168 8.24 10.44 9.87
CA LEU A 168 6.78 10.53 9.98
C LEU A 168 6.12 9.49 9.08
N PHE A 169 5.21 8.69 9.61
CA PHE A 169 4.42 7.70 8.87
C PHE A 169 2.95 8.11 8.77
N VAL A 170 2.42 8.16 7.55
CA VAL A 170 1.04 8.52 7.20
C VAL A 170 0.32 7.27 6.69
N ASP A 171 -0.71 6.81 7.40
CA ASP A 171 -1.44 5.56 7.12
C ASP A 171 -2.89 5.69 7.62
N ASP A 172 -3.84 5.04 6.96
CA ASP A 172 -5.26 5.04 7.35
C ASP A 172 -5.62 3.88 8.31
N GLY A 173 -4.75 2.90 8.46
CA GLY A 173 -4.89 1.76 9.35
C GLY A 173 -4.42 2.07 10.77
N ALA A 174 -5.36 2.21 11.72
CA ALA A 174 -5.05 2.46 13.14
C ALA A 174 -4.03 1.47 13.74
N LYS A 175 -4.11 0.17 13.40
CA LYS A 175 -3.14 -0.85 13.86
C LYS A 175 -1.73 -0.63 13.31
N ASN A 176 -1.64 -0.13 12.08
CA ASN A 176 -0.36 0.20 11.44
C ASN A 176 0.28 1.40 12.14
N ILE A 177 -0.53 2.42 12.44
CA ILE A 177 -0.13 3.60 13.21
C ILE A 177 0.37 3.20 14.61
N GLU A 178 -0.38 2.39 15.34
CA GLU A 178 0.03 1.91 16.66
C GLU A 178 1.35 1.12 16.62
N ALA A 179 1.56 0.28 15.61
CA ALA A 179 2.78 -0.49 15.46
C ALA A 179 4.00 0.37 15.10
N ALA A 180 3.82 1.34 14.18
CA ALA A 180 4.85 2.31 13.85
C ALA A 180 5.26 3.13 15.08
N ALA A 181 4.29 3.60 15.88
CA ALA A 181 4.56 4.33 17.10
C ALA A 181 5.37 3.52 18.13
N ARG A 182 5.11 2.21 18.27
CA ARG A 182 5.88 1.32 19.17
C ARG A 182 7.35 1.19 18.77
N VAL A 183 7.69 1.35 17.49
CA VAL A 183 9.08 1.34 17.03
C VAL A 183 9.74 2.73 17.07
N GLY A 184 9.06 3.75 17.60
CA GLY A 184 9.56 5.11 17.77
C GLY A 184 9.33 6.03 16.56
N ILE A 185 8.57 5.59 15.56
CA ILE A 185 8.21 6.41 14.40
C ILE A 185 7.10 7.39 14.80
N GLN A 186 7.19 8.64 14.34
CA GLN A 186 6.09 9.58 14.50
C GLN A 186 4.98 9.23 13.51
N THR A 187 3.72 9.43 13.89
CA THR A 187 2.60 8.93 13.08
C THR A 187 1.52 9.97 12.85
N LEU A 188 0.87 9.89 11.70
CA LEU A 188 -0.33 10.64 11.33
C LEU A 188 -1.38 9.64 10.80
N LEU A 189 -2.43 9.42 11.58
CA LEU A 189 -3.59 8.65 11.14
C LEU A 189 -4.46 9.54 10.25
N VAL A 190 -4.82 9.05 9.07
CA VAL A 190 -5.73 9.72 8.13
C VAL A 190 -6.94 8.84 7.82
N THR A 191 -7.94 9.38 7.16
CA THR A 191 -9.11 8.62 6.71
C THR A 191 -8.97 8.26 5.23
N ASN A 192 -9.40 7.05 4.85
CA ASN A 192 -9.49 6.65 3.45
C ASN A 192 -10.32 7.68 2.65
N GLY A 193 -9.71 8.29 1.61
CA GLY A 193 -10.36 9.32 0.80
C GLY A 193 -10.11 10.77 1.27
N GLU A 194 -9.42 10.98 2.38
CA GLU A 194 -9.18 12.31 2.96
C GLU A 194 -8.07 13.09 2.24
N ASP A 195 -8.28 14.40 2.08
CA ASP A 195 -7.20 15.33 1.74
C ASP A 195 -6.41 15.68 3.02
N TRP A 196 -5.37 14.89 3.31
CA TRP A 196 -4.58 14.99 4.53
C TRP A 196 -3.54 16.12 4.54
N ARG A 197 -3.45 16.94 3.48
CA ARG A 197 -2.37 17.94 3.34
C ARG A 197 -2.32 18.93 4.50
N GLN A 198 -3.47 19.43 4.93
CA GLN A 198 -3.53 20.36 6.07
C GLN A 198 -3.01 19.70 7.36
N ALA A 199 -3.48 18.50 7.66
CA ALA A 199 -3.04 17.75 8.85
C ALA A 199 -1.55 17.43 8.82
N LEU A 200 -1.01 17.15 7.63
CA LEU A 200 0.44 16.94 7.46
C LEU A 200 1.23 18.22 7.73
N GLU A 201 0.85 19.37 7.16
CA GLU A 201 1.54 20.64 7.39
C GLU A 201 1.52 21.04 8.88
N GLU A 202 0.36 20.89 9.54
CA GLU A 202 0.23 21.11 10.99
C GLU A 202 1.18 20.19 11.78
N ARG A 203 1.34 18.95 11.33
CA ARG A 203 2.22 17.97 11.99
C ARG A 203 3.71 18.25 11.77
N LEU A 204 4.08 18.74 10.59
CA LEU A 204 5.47 19.13 10.26
C LEU A 204 5.87 20.43 10.97
N GLY A 205 4.88 21.20 11.45
CA GLY A 205 5.07 22.50 12.05
C GLY A 205 5.20 23.56 10.97
N HIS A 206 4.29 24.52 10.94
CA HIS A 206 4.40 25.68 10.06
C HIS A 206 5.76 26.37 10.28
N GLU A 207 6.64 26.35 9.27
CA GLU A 207 7.68 27.37 9.12
C GLU A 207 7.04 28.73 8.79
#